data_AF-A0A969VGM0-F1
#
_entry.id   AF-A0A969VGM0-F1
#
_cell.length_a   1.000
_cell.length_b   1.000
_cell.length_c   1.000
_cell.angle_alpha   90.00
_cell.angle_beta   90.00
_cell.angle_gamma   90.00
#
_symmetry.space_group_name_H-M   'P 1'
#
loop_
_entity.id
_entity.type
_entity.pdbx_description
1 polymer ?
#
loop_
_entity_poly.entity_id
_entity_poly.type
_entity_poly.pdbx_seq_one_letter_code
_entity_poly.pdbx_strand_id
1 'polypeptide(L)'
;MRNRKHLLVIGIWACILMQAQSSFAQIKTIQFEQLDSLQNVEKRTVVVFIHTDWCKYCQAMKNTTFKNDSIINTLNNQFYFIDLNAEEERNINFNHYSFKYKPTGANTGINELAEQLATVDNKVA
;
A
#
# COMPACT_ATOMS: atom_id res chain seq x y z
N MET A 1 7.10 -29.42 48.83
CA MET A 1 7.66 -28.16 48.27
C MET A 1 8.35 -28.30 46.90
N ARG A 2 8.74 -29.51 46.45
CA ARG A 2 9.36 -29.74 45.12
C ARG A 2 8.39 -29.49 43.95
N ASN A 3 7.11 -29.87 44.08
CA ASN A 3 6.14 -29.83 42.97
C ASN A 3 5.61 -28.42 42.63
N ARG A 4 5.56 -27.48 43.59
CA ARG A 4 5.16 -26.08 43.32
C ARG A 4 6.18 -25.33 42.45
N LYS A 5 7.47 -25.69 42.54
CA LYS A 5 8.52 -25.10 41.70
C LYS A 5 8.39 -25.59 40.24
N HIS A 6 8.04 -26.86 40.03
CA HIS A 6 7.78 -27.39 38.69
C HIS A 6 6.50 -26.81 38.06
N LEU A 7 5.42 -26.61 38.83
CA LEU A 7 4.22 -25.93 38.34
C LEU A 7 4.50 -24.48 37.91
N LEU A 8 5.33 -23.74 38.67
CA LEU A 8 5.72 -22.37 38.30
C LEU A 8 6.59 -22.34 37.03
N VAL A 9 7.52 -23.29 36.88
CA VAL A 9 8.38 -23.38 35.68
C VAL A 9 7.56 -23.78 34.44
N ILE A 10 6.61 -24.71 34.57
CA ILE A 10 5.71 -25.12 33.47
C ILE A 10 4.80 -23.95 33.06
N GLY A 11 4.28 -23.16 34.02
CA GLY A 11 3.48 -21.98 33.72
C GLY A 11 4.26 -20.87 32.99
N ILE A 12 5.53 -20.67 33.33
CA ILE A 12 6.42 -19.72 32.65
C ILE A 12 6.77 -20.20 31.23
N TRP A 13 7.01 -21.50 31.04
CA TRP A 13 7.31 -22.08 29.72
C TRP A 13 6.10 -22.02 28.77
N ALA A 14 4.88 -22.21 29.30
CA ALA A 14 3.64 -22.04 28.55
C ALA A 14 3.39 -20.58 28.14
N CYS A 15 3.77 -19.59 28.96
CA CYS A 15 3.70 -18.17 28.59
C CYS A 15 4.67 -17.77 27.47
N ILE A 16 5.83 -18.43 27.36
CA ILE A 16 6.82 -18.16 26.30
C ILE A 16 6.32 -18.71 24.95
N LEU A 17 5.61 -19.83 24.92
CA LEU A 17 5.01 -20.41 23.71
C LEU A 17 3.83 -19.60 23.14
N MET A 18 3.18 -18.76 23.95
CA MET A 18 2.04 -17.91 23.51
C MET A 18 2.45 -16.60 22.81
N GLN A 19 3.76 -16.31 22.67
CA GLN A 19 4.24 -15.09 22.02
C GLN A 19 4.38 -15.19 20.49
N ALA A 20 3.99 -16.30 19.87
CA ALA A 20 3.83 -16.39 18.42
C ALA A 20 2.56 -15.65 17.98
N GLN A 21 2.51 -14.33 18.20
CA GLN A 21 1.51 -13.48 17.56
C GLN A 21 1.96 -13.28 16.11
N SER A 22 1.39 -14.07 15.22
CA SER A 22 1.45 -13.82 13.79
C SER A 22 0.76 -12.48 13.50
N SER A 23 1.53 -11.41 13.41
CA SER A 23 1.05 -10.13 12.90
C SER A 23 0.90 -10.25 11.39
N PHE A 24 -0.28 -9.93 10.88
CA PHE A 24 -0.45 -9.75 9.44
C PHE A 24 0.28 -8.48 9.04
N ALA A 25 1.34 -8.62 8.24
CA ALA A 25 1.99 -7.48 7.63
C ALA A 25 1.05 -6.88 6.58
N GLN A 26 0.86 -5.56 6.60
CA GLN A 26 0.11 -4.83 5.57
C GLN A 26 1.09 -4.14 4.61
N ILE A 27 0.66 -3.87 3.38
CA ILE A 27 1.45 -3.04 2.45
C ILE A 27 1.54 -1.63 3.01
N LYS A 28 2.77 -1.09 3.08
CA LYS A 28 3.03 0.28 3.48
C LYS A 28 2.85 1.20 2.28
N THR A 29 1.74 1.91 2.25
CA THR A 29 1.47 2.96 1.26
C THR A 29 2.06 4.30 1.69
N ILE A 30 2.56 5.07 0.73
CA ILE A 30 2.94 6.48 0.91
C ILE A 30 2.11 7.36 -0.03
N GLN A 31 2.06 8.65 0.27
CA GLN A 31 1.48 9.66 -0.63
C GLN A 31 2.54 10.20 -1.59
N PHE A 32 2.12 10.64 -2.78
CA PHE A 32 3.03 11.27 -3.77
C PHE A 32 3.79 12.47 -3.19
N GLU A 33 3.15 13.24 -2.32
CA GLU A 33 3.72 14.41 -1.64
C GLU A 33 4.96 14.06 -0.80
N GLN A 34 5.08 12.80 -0.37
CA GLN A 34 6.20 12.31 0.45
C GLN A 34 7.35 11.77 -0.40
N LEU A 35 7.11 11.49 -1.68
CA LEU A 35 8.00 10.70 -2.51
C LEU A 35 9.38 11.34 -2.66
N ASP A 36 9.45 12.63 -2.97
CA ASP A 36 10.73 13.35 -3.14
C ASP A 36 11.56 13.31 -1.85
N SER A 37 10.91 13.53 -0.70
CA SER A 37 11.59 13.48 0.61
C SER A 37 12.15 12.09 0.92
N LEU A 38 11.41 11.03 0.58
CA LEU A 38 11.81 9.65 0.83
C LEU A 38 12.91 9.20 -0.12
N GLN A 39 12.83 9.55 -1.41
CA GLN A 39 13.86 9.25 -2.40
C GLN A 39 15.20 9.93 -2.10
N ASN A 40 15.18 11.08 -1.43
CA ASN A 40 16.39 11.75 -0.94
C ASN A 40 17.06 10.99 0.22
N VAL A 41 16.29 10.25 1.03
CA VAL A 41 16.81 9.44 2.13
C VAL A 41 17.30 8.08 1.63
N GLU A 42 16.47 7.40 0.84
CA GLU A 42 16.78 6.07 0.30
C GLU A 42 16.14 5.91 -1.07
N LYS A 43 16.97 5.66 -2.09
CA LYS A 43 16.47 5.47 -3.44
C LYS A 43 15.83 4.10 -3.60
N ARG A 44 14.55 4.05 -3.93
CA ARG A 44 13.80 2.81 -4.23
C ARG A 44 12.95 2.97 -5.47
N THR A 45 12.67 1.87 -6.14
CA THR A 45 11.71 1.86 -7.25
C THR A 45 10.31 2.16 -6.72
N VAL A 46 9.52 2.91 -7.50
CA VAL A 46 8.15 3.27 -7.14
C VAL A 46 7.18 2.36 -7.88
N VAL A 47 6.22 1.80 -7.15
CA VAL A 47 5.08 1.06 -7.70
C VAL A 47 3.83 1.89 -7.45
N VAL A 48 3.19 2.36 -8.51
CA VAL A 48 1.91 3.06 -8.44
C VAL A 48 0.83 2.10 -8.86
N PHE A 49 -0.06 1.74 -7.92
CA PHE A 49 -1.25 0.96 -8.20
C PHE A 49 -2.40 1.93 -8.50
N ILE A 50 -2.68 2.12 -9.78
CA ILE A 50 -3.76 2.99 -10.25
C ILE A 50 -5.05 2.17 -10.33
N HIS A 51 -6.11 2.62 -9.67
CA HIS A 51 -7.40 1.93 -9.65
C HIS A 51 -8.58 2.90 -9.60
N THR A 52 -9.79 2.38 -9.72
CA THR A 52 -11.03 3.06 -9.31
C THR A 52 -11.77 2.19 -8.30
N ASP A 53 -12.68 2.75 -7.52
CA ASP A 53 -13.41 2.00 -6.50
C ASP A 53 -14.33 0.93 -7.10
N TRP A 54 -14.85 1.18 -8.31
CA TRP A 54 -15.71 0.24 -9.05
C TRP A 54 -14.93 -0.79 -9.88
N CYS A 55 -13.59 -0.71 -9.95
CA CYS A 55 -12.76 -1.65 -10.70
C CYS A 55 -12.70 -3.04 -10.02
N LYS A 56 -13.50 -3.99 -10.53
CA LYS A 56 -13.57 -5.37 -9.98
C LYS A 56 -12.25 -6.12 -10.03
N TYR A 57 -11.46 -5.96 -11.10
CA TYR A 57 -10.15 -6.61 -11.20
C TYR A 57 -9.15 -6.05 -10.18
N CYS A 58 -9.18 -4.74 -9.96
CA CYS A 58 -8.39 -4.07 -8.94
C CYS A 58 -8.75 -4.59 -7.54
N GLN A 59 -10.05 -4.73 -7.25
CA GLN A 59 -10.52 -5.34 -5.99
C GLN A 59 -10.08 -6.81 -5.84
N ALA A 60 -10.10 -7.60 -6.92
CA ALA A 60 -9.60 -8.97 -6.89
C ALA A 60 -8.11 -9.02 -6.56
N MET A 61 -7.29 -8.12 -7.14
CA MET A 61 -5.87 -8.00 -6.82
C MET A 61 -5.64 -7.58 -5.35
N LYS A 62 -6.40 -6.60 -4.84
CA LYS A 62 -6.37 -6.21 -3.41
C LYS A 62 -6.71 -7.37 -2.48
N ASN A 63 -7.61 -8.27 -2.89
CA ASN A 63 -8.06 -9.39 -2.09
C ASN A 63 -7.22 -10.68 -2.23
N THR A 64 -6.33 -10.73 -3.22
CA THR A 64 -5.51 -11.92 -3.50
C THR A 64 -4.03 -11.56 -3.44
N THR A 65 -3.50 -10.92 -4.47
CA THR A 65 -2.08 -10.55 -4.62
C THR A 65 -1.58 -9.71 -3.45
N PHE A 66 -2.32 -8.68 -3.04
CA PHE A 66 -1.92 -7.78 -1.94
C PHE A 66 -2.17 -8.33 -0.54
N LYS A 67 -2.68 -9.56 -0.43
CA LYS A 67 -2.73 -10.34 0.82
C LYS A 67 -1.68 -11.45 0.88
N ASN A 68 -0.87 -11.61 -0.16
CA ASN A 68 0.19 -12.61 -0.17
C ASN A 68 1.43 -12.07 0.57
N ASP A 69 1.83 -12.72 1.65
CA ASP A 69 2.95 -12.27 2.50
C ASP A 69 4.26 -12.05 1.73
N SER A 70 4.56 -12.88 0.73
CA SER A 70 5.76 -12.72 -0.10
C SER A 70 5.70 -11.41 -0.91
N ILE A 71 4.53 -11.10 -1.47
CA ILE A 71 4.32 -9.84 -2.21
C ILE A 71 4.37 -8.64 -1.26
N ILE A 72 3.72 -8.72 -0.10
CA ILE A 72 3.74 -7.64 0.90
C ILE A 72 5.18 -7.36 1.35
N ASN A 73 5.94 -8.40 1.67
CA ASN A 73 7.34 -8.27 2.06
C ASN A 73 8.19 -7.67 0.93
N THR A 74 7.98 -8.12 -0.31
CA THR A 74 8.66 -7.59 -1.49
C THR A 74 8.37 -6.09 -1.66
N LEU A 75 7.10 -5.70 -1.65
CA LEU A 75 6.66 -4.30 -1.80
C LEU A 75 7.22 -3.42 -0.67
N ASN A 76 7.12 -3.86 0.59
CA ASN A 76 7.54 -3.08 1.74
C ASN A 76 9.07 -2.89 1.81
N ASN A 77 9.83 -3.90 1.39
CA ASN A 77 11.30 -3.87 1.54
C ASN A 77 12.00 -3.24 0.34
N GLN A 78 11.44 -3.36 -0.86
CA GLN A 78 12.14 -3.00 -2.09
C GLN A 78 11.54 -1.80 -2.82
N PHE A 79 10.30 -1.42 -2.50
CA PHE A 79 9.56 -0.41 -3.25
C PHE A 79 8.99 0.69 -2.35
N TYR A 80 8.73 1.84 -2.97
CA TYR A 80 7.72 2.77 -2.48
C TYR A 80 6.41 2.47 -3.19
N PHE A 81 5.39 2.05 -2.43
CA PHE A 81 4.08 1.71 -2.97
C PHE A 81 3.12 2.88 -2.80
N ILE A 82 2.41 3.24 -3.86
CA ILE A 82 1.39 4.28 -3.88
C ILE A 82 0.08 3.68 -4.38
N ASP A 83 -0.98 3.75 -3.57
CA ASP A 83 -2.34 3.37 -3.91
C ASP A 83 -3.05 4.62 -4.46
N LEU A 84 -3.20 4.72 -5.79
CA LEU A 84 -3.73 5.90 -6.47
C LEU A 84 -5.14 5.62 -7.01
N ASN A 85 -6.16 6.25 -6.43
CA ASN A 85 -7.50 6.23 -7.02
C ASN A 85 -7.58 7.26 -8.15
N ALA A 86 -7.78 6.80 -9.38
CA ALA A 86 -7.82 7.63 -10.57
C ALA A 86 -8.99 8.61 -10.59
N GLU A 87 -10.03 8.40 -9.79
CA GLU A 87 -11.20 9.29 -9.69
C GLU A 87 -11.16 10.16 -8.44
N GLU A 88 -10.04 10.20 -7.70
CA GLU A 88 -9.97 11.03 -6.50
C GLU A 88 -10.00 12.53 -6.81
N GLU A 89 -10.88 13.23 -6.09
CA GLU A 89 -11.08 14.68 -6.26
C GLU A 89 -10.02 15.52 -5.55
N ARG A 90 -9.21 14.92 -4.66
CA ARG A 90 -8.15 15.66 -3.98
C ARG A 90 -7.10 16.10 -4.99
N ASN A 91 -6.55 17.29 -4.76
CA ASN A 91 -5.35 17.70 -5.47
C ASN A 91 -4.16 16.86 -4.99
N ILE A 92 -3.36 16.39 -5.93
CA ILE A 92 -2.12 15.67 -5.65
C ILE A 92 -0.96 16.59 -5.97
N ASN A 93 -0.09 16.85 -5.00
CA ASN A 93 1.08 17.71 -5.21
C ASN A 93 2.34 16.85 -5.37
N PHE A 94 3.01 16.98 -6.51
CA PHE A 94 4.20 16.21 -6.81
C PHE A 94 5.11 16.96 -7.78
N ASN A 95 6.43 16.94 -7.54
CA ASN A 95 7.43 17.54 -8.42
C ASN A 95 7.13 19.00 -8.80
N HIS A 96 6.72 19.82 -7.83
CA HIS A 96 6.31 21.23 -8.01
C HIS A 96 5.03 21.47 -8.85
N TYR A 97 4.31 20.42 -9.22
CA TYR A 97 3.00 20.50 -9.88
C TYR A 97 1.88 20.13 -8.92
N SER A 98 0.70 20.70 -9.15
CA SER A 98 -0.54 20.36 -8.46
C SER A 98 -1.51 19.78 -9.48
N PHE A 99 -1.73 18.46 -9.38
CA PHE A 99 -2.60 17.69 -10.25
C PHE A 99 -4.02 17.68 -9.69
N LYS A 100 -4.98 18.08 -10.52
CA LYS A 100 -6.37 18.25 -10.12
C LYS A 100 -7.25 17.15 -10.69
N TYR A 101 -8.44 17.05 -10.15
CA TYR A 101 -9.51 16.29 -10.79
C TYR A 101 -10.06 17.04 -12.00
N LYS A 102 -10.22 16.33 -13.11
CA LYS A 102 -10.74 16.81 -14.38
C LYS A 102 -12.06 16.10 -14.70
N PRO A 103 -13.21 16.79 -14.57
CA PRO A 103 -14.50 16.23 -14.95
C PRO A 103 -14.55 15.88 -16.44
N THR A 104 -15.03 14.68 -16.76
CA THR A 104 -15.28 14.21 -18.14
C THR A 104 -16.77 14.02 -18.43
N GLY A 105 -17.63 14.19 -17.41
CA GLY A 105 -19.08 14.05 -17.49
C GLY A 105 -19.77 14.48 -16.20
N ALA A 106 -21.06 14.19 -16.06
CA ALA A 106 -21.87 14.67 -14.93
C ALA A 106 -21.43 14.12 -13.56
N ASN A 107 -20.92 12.89 -13.52
CA ASN A 107 -20.41 12.22 -12.32
C ASN A 107 -19.17 11.38 -12.66
N THR A 108 -18.41 11.81 -13.67
CA THR A 108 -17.23 11.10 -14.16
C THR A 108 -16.10 12.10 -14.37
N GLY A 109 -14.89 11.63 -14.17
CA GLY A 109 -13.70 12.44 -14.32
C GLY A 109 -12.48 11.66 -13.87
N ILE A 110 -11.31 12.24 -14.08
CA ILE A 110 -10.04 11.59 -13.80
C ILE A 110 -9.10 12.60 -13.13
N ASN A 111 -8.32 12.15 -12.17
CA ASN A 111 -7.22 12.91 -11.61
C ASN A 111 -6.11 13.03 -12.67
N GLU A 112 -5.63 14.26 -12.91
CA GLU A 112 -4.64 14.55 -13.95
C GLU A 112 -3.36 13.71 -13.79
N LEU A 113 -2.94 13.39 -12.56
CA LEU A 113 -1.76 12.56 -12.35
C LEU A 113 -2.00 11.11 -12.80
N ALA A 114 -3.19 10.57 -12.51
CA ALA A 114 -3.57 9.24 -12.95
C ALA A 114 -3.69 9.19 -14.49
N GLU A 115 -4.27 10.22 -15.11
CA GLU A 115 -4.34 10.36 -16.57
C GLU A 115 -2.94 10.32 -17.19
N GLN A 116 -1.99 11.09 -16.64
CA GLN A 116 -0.62 11.14 -17.17
C GLN A 116 0.14 9.82 -16.99
N LEU A 117 0.02 9.16 -15.83
CA LEU A 117 0.74 7.91 -15.56
C LEU A 117 0.16 6.72 -16.32
N ALA A 118 -1.14 6.72 -16.60
CA ALA A 118 -1.82 5.63 -17.30
C ALA A 118 -1.89 5.81 -18.82
N THR A 119 -1.46 6.97 -19.36
CA THR A 119 -1.51 7.20 -20.81
C THR A 119 -0.35 6.50 -21.51
N VAL A 120 -0.67 5.51 -22.36
CA VAL A 120 0.24 4.82 -23.27
C VAL A 120 -0.30 4.97 -24.70
N ASP A 121 0.56 5.34 -25.66
CA ASP A 121 0.15 5.57 -27.06
C ASP A 121 -1.04 6.55 -27.23
N ASN A 122 -1.06 7.62 -26.43
CA ASN A 122 -2.14 8.63 -26.37
C ASN A 122 -3.51 8.06 -25.95
N LYS A 123 -3.53 6.91 -25.27
CA LYS A 123 -4.74 6.30 -24.70
C LYS A 123 -4.51 5.98 -23.25
N VAL A 124 -5.51 6.25 -22.41
CA VAL A 124 -5.50 5.75 -21.03
C VAL A 124 -5.66 4.23 -21.09
N ALA A 125 -4.67 3.52 -20.57
CA ALA A 125 -4.60 2.06 -20.54
C ALA A 125 -5.48 1.43 -19.45
#